data_AF-A0A4R5LY54-F1
#
_entry.id   AF-A0A4R5LY54-F1
#
_cell.length_a   1.000
_cell.length_b   1.000
_cell.length_c   1.000
_cell.angle_alpha   90.00
_cell.angle_beta   90.00
_cell.angle_gamma   90.00
#
_symmetry.space_group_name_H-M   'P 1'
#
loop_
_entity.id
_entity.type
_entity.pdbx_description
1 polymer ?
#
loop_
_entity_poly.entity_id
_entity_poly.type
_entity_poly.pdbx_seq_one_letter_code
_entity_poly.pdbx_strand_id
1 'polypeptide(L)'
;MKLETFAFFLRVLLIAPLGAALGGCMTSSPIWEAHFGEALHHSMQVQIIDPDAAMHVASQPGVDGKAAAAAMDRYDKSFEQPPASASPYAIGVSSGQ
;
A
#
# COMPACT_ATOMS: atom_id res chain seq x y z
N MET A 1 40.82 40.62 31.91
CA MET A 1 40.83 39.15 31.72
C MET A 1 39.74 38.39 32.48
N LYS A 2 39.30 38.82 33.69
CA LYS A 2 38.33 38.07 34.53
C LYS A 2 36.85 38.22 34.12
N LEU A 3 36.44 39.36 33.54
CA LEU A 3 35.07 39.57 33.04
C LEU A 3 34.77 38.79 31.75
N GLU A 4 35.71 38.78 30.82
CA GLU A 4 35.60 38.07 29.53
C GLU A 4 35.41 36.55 29.72
N THR A 5 36.12 35.97 30.69
CA THR A 5 35.97 34.56 31.07
C THR A 5 34.61 34.30 31.69
N PHE A 6 34.12 35.19 32.57
CA PHE A 6 32.80 35.04 33.18
C PHE A 6 31.66 35.13 32.15
N ALA A 7 31.76 36.07 31.21
CA ALA A 7 30.81 36.19 30.10
C ALA A 7 30.83 34.96 29.18
N PHE A 8 32.01 34.37 28.96
CA PHE A 8 32.14 33.12 28.20
C PHE A 8 31.45 31.95 28.91
N PHE A 9 31.64 31.81 30.23
CA PHE A 9 30.96 30.78 31.02
C PHE A 9 29.44 30.93 31.01
N LEU A 10 28.91 32.16 31.12
CA LEU A 10 27.46 32.40 31.04
C LEU A 10 26.88 32.05 29.67
N ARG A 11 27.59 32.36 28.59
CA ARG A 11 27.15 32.03 27.23
C ARG A 11 27.16 30.52 26.99
N VAL A 12 28.19 29.82 27.44
CA VAL A 12 28.26 28.35 27.35
C VAL A 12 27.16 27.69 28.17
N LEU A 13 26.87 28.20 29.37
CA LEU A 13 25.78 27.70 30.23
C LEU A 13 24.40 27.84 29.58
N LEU A 14 24.17 28.87 28.78
CA LEU A 14 22.89 29.08 28.07
C LEU A 14 22.77 28.27 26.78
N ILE A 15 23.87 28.09 26.04
CA ILE A 15 23.84 27.44 24.72
C ILE A 15 23.88 25.91 24.84
N ALA A 16 24.60 25.36 25.83
CA ALA A 16 24.72 23.91 26.04
C ALA A 16 23.37 23.19 26.28
N PRO A 17 22.46 23.64 27.15
CA PRO A 17 21.18 22.96 27.37
C PRO A 17 20.27 23.05 26.15
N LEU A 18 20.37 24.14 25.35
CA LEU A 18 19.61 24.27 24.11
C LEU A 18 20.07 23.23 23.09
N GLY A 19 21.39 23.01 22.94
CA GLY A 19 21.92 21.94 22.07
C GLY A 19 21.49 20.54 22.52
N ALA A 20 21.50 20.27 23.83
CA ALA A 20 21.05 18.99 24.38
C ALA A 20 19.53 18.77 24.20
N ALA A 21 18.72 19.82 24.37
CA ALA A 21 17.28 19.76 24.17
C ALA A 21 16.90 19.49 22.70
N LEU A 22 17.64 20.06 21.73
CA LEU A 22 17.43 19.77 20.31
C LEU A 22 17.90 18.36 19.92
N GLY A 23 18.94 17.82 20.57
CA GLY A 23 19.43 16.46 20.33
C GLY A 23 18.46 15.34 20.77
N GLY A 24 17.60 15.62 21.76
CA GLY A 24 16.57 14.68 22.21
C GLY A 24 15.46 14.42 21.20
N CYS A 25 15.18 15.38 20.31
CA CYS A 25 14.16 15.24 19.28
C CYS A 25 14.60 14.35 18.09
N MET A 26 15.89 14.01 18.01
CA MET A 26 16.46 13.17 16.96
C MET A 26 17.20 11.94 17.51
N THR A 27 16.82 11.42 18.68
CA THR A 27 17.17 10.05 19.06
C THR A 27 16.26 9.05 18.32
N SER A 28 16.29 9.15 17.00
CA SER A 28 15.72 8.16 16.12
C SER A 28 16.50 6.87 16.34
N SER A 29 15.79 5.84 16.78
CA SER A 29 16.00 4.45 16.37
C SER A 29 17.11 3.54 16.94
N PRO A 30 17.76 3.71 18.10
CA PRO A 30 18.62 2.63 18.62
C PRO A 30 17.83 1.36 19.02
N ILE A 31 16.62 1.52 19.59
CA ILE A 31 15.73 0.39 19.91
C ILE A 31 14.97 -0.12 18.67
N TRP A 32 14.63 0.78 17.74
CA TRP A 32 13.82 0.46 16.57
C TRP A 32 14.65 -0.17 15.44
N GLU A 33 15.92 0.22 15.28
CA GLU A 33 16.85 -0.43 14.33
C GLU A 33 17.25 -1.83 14.80
N ALA A 34 17.50 -2.01 16.10
CA ALA A 34 17.84 -3.31 16.66
C ALA A 34 16.72 -4.36 16.45
N HIS A 35 15.47 -3.90 16.49
CA HIS A 35 14.27 -4.73 16.34
C HIS A 35 13.48 -4.42 15.07
N PHE A 36 14.13 -3.89 14.02
CA PHE A 36 13.45 -3.42 12.81
C PHE A 36 12.52 -4.48 12.20
N GLY A 37 12.95 -5.75 12.19
CA GLY A 37 12.15 -6.86 11.72
C GLY A 37 10.89 -7.11 12.55
N GLU A 38 11.01 -7.06 13.88
CA GLU A 38 9.87 -7.24 14.80
C GLU A 38 8.91 -6.05 14.73
N ALA A 39 9.45 -4.83 14.66
CA ALA A 39 8.68 -3.61 14.49
C ALA A 39 7.88 -3.61 13.17
N LEU A 40 8.51 -4.02 12.06
CA LEU A 40 7.81 -4.19 10.78
C LEU A 40 6.72 -5.26 10.89
N HIS A 41 7.04 -6.42 11.46
CA HIS A 41 6.07 -7.51 11.60
C HIS A 41 4.86 -7.06 12.42
N HIS A 42 5.10 -6.36 13.53
CA HIS A 42 4.05 -5.81 14.38
C HIS A 42 3.20 -4.76 13.63
N SER A 43 3.85 -3.83 12.92
CA SER A 43 3.15 -2.82 12.12
C SER A 43 2.30 -3.43 11.01
N MET A 44 2.74 -4.54 10.40
CA MET A 44 1.94 -5.24 9.39
C MET A 44 0.76 -5.98 10.02
N GLN A 45 0.95 -6.62 11.18
CA GLN A 45 -0.14 -7.33 11.88
C GLN A 45 -1.29 -6.39 12.27
N VAL A 46 -1.00 -5.17 12.72
CA VAL A 46 -2.05 -4.19 13.06
C VAL A 46 -2.75 -3.59 11.82
N GLN A 47 -2.23 -3.80 10.61
CA GLN A 47 -2.87 -3.38 9.36
C GLN A 47 -3.85 -4.42 8.82
N ILE A 48 -3.88 -5.64 9.38
CA ILE A 48 -4.80 -6.69 8.96
C ILE A 48 -6.15 -6.46 9.64
N ILE A 49 -7.19 -6.18 8.85
CA ILE A 49 -8.55 -5.84 9.33
C ILE A 49 -9.22 -7.04 10.03
N ASP A 50 -9.05 -8.23 9.48
CA ASP A 50 -9.58 -9.47 10.04
C ASP A 50 -8.63 -10.64 9.70
N PRO A 51 -7.85 -11.15 10.67
CA PRO A 51 -6.94 -12.28 10.45
C PRO A 51 -7.68 -13.59 10.22
N ASP A 52 -8.92 -13.70 10.68
CA ASP A 52 -9.74 -14.92 10.64
C ASP A 52 -10.88 -14.82 9.60
N ALA A 53 -10.77 -13.89 8.65
CA ALA A 53 -11.80 -13.64 7.63
C ALA A 53 -12.20 -14.91 6.87
N ALA A 54 -11.26 -15.82 6.65
CA ALA A 54 -11.50 -17.10 5.99
C ALA A 54 -12.36 -18.07 6.82
N MET A 55 -12.38 -17.94 8.15
CA MET A 55 -13.15 -18.83 9.05
C MET A 55 -14.56 -18.30 9.33
N HIS A 56 -14.76 -16.97 9.28
CA HIS A 56 -16.02 -16.35 9.72
C HIS A 56 -16.89 -15.83 8.57
N VAL A 57 -16.30 -15.58 7.39
CA VAL A 57 -17.07 -15.17 6.20
C VAL A 57 -17.52 -16.42 5.47
N ALA A 58 -18.84 -16.59 5.34
CA ALA A 58 -19.39 -17.64 4.50
C ALA A 58 -18.82 -17.50 3.08
N SER A 59 -18.26 -18.58 2.54
CA SER A 59 -17.76 -18.59 1.17
C SER A 59 -18.83 -18.04 0.24
N GLN A 60 -18.48 -17.05 -0.57
CA GLN A 60 -19.37 -16.55 -1.61
C GLN A 60 -19.81 -17.74 -2.47
N PRO A 61 -21.08 -17.78 -2.91
CA PRO A 61 -21.54 -18.81 -3.82
C PRO A 61 -20.62 -18.85 -5.05
N GLY A 62 -20.04 -20.02 -5.32
CA GLY A 62 -19.26 -20.23 -6.54
C GLY A 62 -20.12 -20.15 -7.80
N VAL A 63 -19.49 -20.24 -8.97
CA VAL A 63 -20.21 -20.36 -10.24
C VAL A 63 -21.04 -21.65 -10.24
N ASP A 64 -22.32 -21.56 -10.64
CA ASP A 64 -23.17 -22.73 -10.74
C ASP A 64 -22.67 -23.69 -11.85
N GLY A 65 -22.90 -24.99 -11.68
CA GLY A 65 -22.36 -25.98 -12.62
C GLY A 65 -22.84 -25.82 -14.07
N LYS A 66 -24.05 -25.26 -14.29
CA LYS A 66 -24.58 -25.01 -15.64
C LYS A 66 -23.91 -23.79 -16.26
N ALA A 67 -23.70 -22.72 -15.50
CA ALA A 67 -22.94 -21.56 -15.93
C ALA A 67 -21.49 -21.91 -16.22
N ALA A 68 -20.85 -22.75 -15.39
CA ALA A 68 -19.50 -23.25 -15.66
C ALA A 68 -19.45 -24.06 -16.96
N ALA A 69 -20.38 -25.00 -17.17
CA ALA A 69 -20.46 -25.78 -18.41
C ALA A 69 -20.72 -24.89 -19.64
N ALA A 70 -21.64 -23.93 -19.53
CA ALA A 70 -21.95 -22.99 -20.61
C ALA A 70 -20.77 -22.05 -20.92
N ALA A 71 -19.98 -21.66 -19.91
CA ALA A 71 -18.78 -20.87 -20.13
C ALA A 71 -17.73 -21.65 -20.92
N MET A 72 -17.51 -22.93 -20.59
CA MET A 72 -16.58 -23.80 -21.32
C MET A 72 -17.06 -24.09 -22.74
N ASP A 73 -18.35 -24.34 -22.94
CA ASP A 73 -18.95 -24.53 -24.27
C ASP A 73 -18.82 -23.28 -25.16
N ARG A 74 -19.04 -22.08 -24.60
CA ARG A 74 -18.82 -20.81 -25.33
C ARG A 74 -17.36 -20.59 -25.67
N TYR A 75 -16.45 -20.97 -24.76
CA TYR A 75 -15.01 -20.87 -25.00
C TYR A 75 -14.61 -21.76 -26.17
N ASP A 76 -15.03 -23.01 -26.19
CA ASP A 76 -14.76 -23.96 -27.28
C ASP A 76 -15.29 -23.45 -28.62
N LYS A 77 -16.57 -23.05 -28.65
CA LYS A 77 -17.22 -22.50 -29.86
C LYS A 77 -16.56 -21.23 -30.38
N SER A 78 -15.92 -20.43 -29.54
CA SER A 78 -15.22 -19.22 -29.98
C SER A 78 -14.07 -19.50 -30.94
N PHE A 79 -13.52 -20.71 -30.91
CA PHE A 79 -12.48 -21.17 -31.84
C PHE A 79 -13.04 -21.79 -33.12
N GLU A 80 -14.22 -22.42 -33.05
CA GLU A 80 -14.90 -22.99 -34.23
C GLU A 80 -15.61 -21.92 -35.07
N GLN A 81 -16.19 -20.93 -34.40
CA GLN A 81 -16.90 -19.80 -35.00
C GLN A 81 -16.30 -18.50 -34.45
N PRO A 82 -15.22 -18.00 -35.06
CA PRO A 82 -14.74 -16.66 -34.76
C PRO A 82 -15.92 -15.69 -34.90
N PRO A 83 -16.22 -14.84 -33.91
CA PRO A 83 -17.30 -13.89 -34.04
C PRO A 83 -17.06 -13.10 -35.32
N ALA A 84 -18.08 -13.09 -36.21
CA ALA A 84 -18.00 -12.31 -37.44
C ALA A 84 -17.58 -10.89 -37.03
N SER A 85 -16.46 -10.42 -37.57
CA SER A 85 -15.98 -9.08 -37.26
C SER A 85 -17.10 -8.12 -37.64
N ALA A 86 -17.78 -7.57 -36.64
CA ALA A 86 -18.70 -6.46 -36.87
C ALA A 86 -17.82 -5.36 -37.44
N SER A 87 -18.00 -5.06 -38.74
CA SER A 87 -17.28 -3.97 -39.37
C SER A 87 -17.49 -2.73 -38.49
N PRO A 88 -16.42 -2.10 -37.96
CA PRO A 88 -16.56 -0.91 -37.14
C PRO A 88 -17.21 0.26 -37.90
N TYR A 89 -17.39 0.12 -39.22
CA TYR A 89 -18.04 1.07 -40.11
C TYR A 89 -19.57 0.89 -40.24
N ALA A 90 -20.20 -0.01 -39.49
CA ALA A 90 -21.66 -0.17 -39.47
C ALA A 90 -22.40 0.93 -38.67
N ILE A 91 -21.68 1.94 -38.14
CA ILE A 91 -22.27 3.13 -37.54
C ILE A 91 -22.55 4.16 -38.64
N GLY A 92 -23.69 3.97 -39.33
CA GLY A 92 -24.52 5.05 -39.89
C GLY A 92 -23.85 6.25 -40.56
N VAL A 93 -22.88 6.07 -41.46
CA VAL A 93 -22.53 7.09 -42.47
C VAL A 93 -23.12 6.65 -43.80
N SER A 94 -23.96 7.53 -44.36
CA SER A 94 -24.81 7.32 -45.52
C SER A 94 -24.08 6.76 -46.74
N SER A 95 -24.70 5.81 -47.42
CA SER A 95 -24.45 5.51 -48.83
C SER A 95 -24.70 6.77 -49.66
N GLY A 96 -23.63 7.46 -50.02
CA GLY A 96 -23.64 8.55 -51.00
C GLY A 96 -23.16 8.04 -52.34
N GLN A 97 -24.03 7.36 -53.10
CA GLN A 97 -24.08 7.29 -54.56
C GLN A 97 -25.51 6.93 -54.97
#